data_AF-A0A672ISV6-F1
#
_entry.id   AF-A0A672ISV6-F1
#
_cell.length_a   1.000
_cell.length_b   1.000
_cell.length_c   1.000
_cell.angle_alpha   90.00
_cell.angle_beta   90.00
_cell.angle_gamma   90.00
#
_symmetry.space_group_name_H-M   'P 1'
#
loop_
_entity.id
_entity.type
_entity.pdbx_description
1 polymer ?
#
loop_
_entity_poly.entity_id
_entity_poly.type
_entity_poly.pdbx_seq_one_letter_code
_entity_poly.pdbx_strand_id
1 'polypeptide(L)'
;MASQEAKELLSLGPSEVGSLNDGVNFRKNPEDGKCYIIYKSGEGIRACKNQCKHQGGLFIKDIEDLDGRTVKCTKHNWKLNVSTMKYVNPPDSFLQDELEVEVSDDGGLRLLELNPVDPWLVCVTYLTHACMELQLGGKRLMFDPWLKGPAFARGWWLLHEPPEDALDRMCAADLIYISHMHSDHLSYPTLKVLSERRPDMPIYVGDTSRPVFWYLEQSQVKLTNINVTPFGVWQNIDDHLRLMILMDGVHPEMDTCIIVDYKGHMILNTVDCTRPNGGRLPHNVDLMMGDFAGGASGFPMTFYGGKYTESWKEQFIRNERKKLLNYKSDLVRSLQPRIYCPFAGYFVEAHPSDRYIKDTNIKNSPVSLNELINRTAPDIKTWTPKPGAVLDLGLALRDPSNSAAITDPPAGAKIYKDSWEFSLYVDELNRAISSAIFKHPGWIQFYYTWAGFANYNLVVRMVETDDAFEPVAAGYDYLVDFLDLSFPSSRPDREHSYLEVTAHSRAVNAEWTLTLAFSASSVGNNRVFISFVQASFLFLCFCISVPELQRLLKAWQMYHFVLNKKKEREREKTFNAIRVGGKKRLGLRCIPCMKPNRKDKQRRRSGRGRISQTE
;
A
#
# COMPACT_ATOMS: atom_id res chain seq x y z
N MET A 1 -6.61 15.38 -23.32
CA MET A 1 -6.51 16.83 -23.10
C MET A 1 -7.92 17.36 -23.00
N ALA A 2 -8.28 18.05 -21.92
CA ALA A 2 -9.55 18.78 -21.89
C ALA A 2 -9.45 19.91 -22.93
N SER A 3 -10.45 20.02 -23.80
CA SER A 3 -10.56 21.15 -24.72
C SER A 3 -10.81 22.43 -23.92
N GLN A 4 -10.24 23.54 -24.35
CA GLN A 4 -10.57 24.86 -23.82
C GLN A 4 -12.07 25.12 -24.07
N GLU A 5 -12.84 25.30 -22.99
CA GLU A 5 -14.27 25.58 -23.11
C GLU A 5 -14.49 27.07 -23.36
N ALA A 6 -14.86 27.40 -24.59
CA ALA A 6 -15.28 28.75 -24.96
C ALA A 6 -16.78 28.92 -24.71
N LYS A 7 -17.15 29.98 -23.98
CA LYS A 7 -18.55 30.39 -23.80
C LYS A 7 -18.85 31.59 -24.69
N GLU A 8 -19.80 31.45 -25.60
CA GLU A 8 -20.34 32.58 -26.35
C GLU A 8 -21.06 33.55 -25.40
N LEU A 9 -20.68 34.84 -25.46
CA LEU A 9 -21.24 35.91 -24.63
C LEU A 9 -22.06 36.94 -25.42
N LEU A 10 -21.77 37.09 -26.71
CA LEU A 10 -22.49 37.95 -27.64
C LEU A 10 -22.21 37.47 -29.07
N SER A 11 -23.23 37.44 -29.91
CA SER A 11 -23.13 37.26 -31.35
C SER A 11 -23.78 38.46 -32.05
N LEU A 12 -23.17 38.94 -33.13
CA LEU A 12 -23.61 40.07 -33.94
C LEU A 12 -23.66 39.65 -35.42
N GLY A 13 -24.78 39.93 -36.08
CA GLY A 13 -24.92 39.66 -37.52
C GLY A 13 -24.08 40.62 -38.38
N PRO A 14 -23.81 40.29 -39.66
CA PRO A 14 -22.97 41.11 -40.54
C PRO A 14 -23.41 42.58 -40.67
N SER A 15 -24.73 42.84 -40.63
CA SER A 15 -25.29 44.20 -40.64
C SER A 15 -25.00 44.97 -39.34
N GLU A 16 -25.01 44.30 -38.19
CA GLU A 16 -24.69 44.88 -36.90
C GLU A 16 -23.18 45.16 -36.76
N VAL A 17 -22.35 44.27 -37.29
CA VAL A 17 -20.88 44.47 -37.41
C VAL A 17 -20.57 45.64 -38.33
N GLY A 18 -21.28 45.75 -39.46
CA GLY A 18 -21.22 46.90 -40.36
C GLY A 18 -21.61 48.23 -39.70
N SER A 19 -22.49 48.19 -38.69
CA SER A 19 -22.90 49.37 -37.89
C SER A 19 -21.92 49.78 -36.78
N LEU A 20 -20.82 49.06 -36.57
CA LEU A 20 -19.80 49.43 -35.59
C LEU A 20 -18.98 50.61 -36.13
N ASN A 21 -18.99 51.71 -35.38
CA ASN A 21 -18.15 52.87 -35.67
C ASN A 21 -16.68 52.56 -35.35
N ASP A 22 -15.73 53.29 -35.91
CA ASP A 22 -14.35 53.22 -35.46
C ASP A 22 -14.23 53.79 -34.03
N GLY A 23 -13.40 53.14 -33.20
CA GLY A 23 -13.28 53.42 -31.76
C GLY A 23 -14.22 52.57 -30.88
N VAL A 24 -14.59 53.12 -29.72
CA VAL A 24 -15.44 52.47 -28.70
C VAL A 24 -16.89 52.31 -29.17
N ASN A 25 -17.37 51.06 -29.16
CA ASN A 25 -18.78 50.71 -29.30
C ASN A 25 -19.27 49.96 -28.06
N PHE A 26 -20.50 50.23 -27.62
CA PHE A 26 -21.18 49.44 -26.61
C PHE A 26 -22.26 48.58 -27.28
N ARG A 27 -22.34 47.30 -26.89
CA ARG A 27 -23.39 46.36 -27.34
C ARG A 27 -23.90 45.59 -26.13
N LYS A 28 -25.20 45.32 -26.09
CA LYS A 28 -25.82 44.48 -25.05
C LYS A 28 -26.20 43.14 -25.66
N ASN A 29 -25.96 42.05 -24.95
CA ASN A 29 -26.61 40.79 -25.29
C ASN A 29 -28.12 40.93 -24.93
N PRO A 30 -29.05 40.67 -25.87
CA PRO A 30 -30.48 40.78 -25.63
C PRO A 30 -31.02 39.72 -24.66
N GLU A 31 -30.35 38.57 -24.48
CA GLU A 31 -30.80 37.46 -23.63
C GLU A 31 -30.53 37.72 -22.15
N ASP A 32 -29.33 38.18 -21.79
CA ASP A 32 -28.90 38.38 -20.40
C ASP A 32 -28.76 39.85 -19.98
N GLY A 33 -28.97 40.78 -20.92
CA GLY A 33 -28.91 42.23 -20.71
C GLY A 33 -27.51 42.79 -20.42
N LYS A 34 -26.46 41.95 -20.37
CA LYS A 34 -25.09 42.39 -20.07
C LYS A 34 -24.53 43.21 -21.22
N CYS A 35 -23.71 44.20 -20.86
CA CYS A 35 -23.09 45.11 -21.80
C CYS A 35 -21.63 44.72 -22.04
N TYR A 36 -21.19 44.86 -23.27
CA TYR A 36 -19.86 44.56 -23.78
C TYR A 36 -19.31 45.79 -24.48
N ILE A 37 -17.99 45.98 -24.41
CA ILE A 37 -17.27 47.04 -25.10
C ILE A 37 -16.52 46.40 -26.26
N ILE A 38 -16.73 46.93 -27.46
CA ILE A 38 -16.07 46.51 -28.69
C ILE A 38 -15.28 47.70 -29.21
N TYR A 39 -13.97 47.59 -29.27
CA TYR A 39 -13.06 48.58 -29.84
C TYR A 39 -12.70 48.15 -31.27
N LYS A 40 -13.11 48.96 -32.25
CA LYS A 40 -12.82 48.73 -33.68
C LYS A 40 -11.74 49.70 -34.15
N SER A 41 -10.75 49.19 -34.88
CA SER A 41 -9.63 49.98 -35.41
C SER A 41 -9.12 49.38 -36.73
N GLY A 42 -8.24 50.10 -37.42
CA GLY A 42 -7.56 49.57 -38.61
C GLY A 42 -6.63 48.38 -38.34
N GLU A 43 -6.27 48.13 -37.07
CA GLU A 43 -5.46 46.98 -36.65
C GLU A 43 -6.32 45.74 -36.31
N GLY A 44 -7.65 45.88 -36.26
CA GLY A 44 -8.58 44.82 -35.91
C GLY A 44 -9.62 45.24 -34.85
N ILE A 45 -10.30 44.23 -34.30
CA ILE A 45 -11.34 44.39 -33.28
C ILE A 45 -10.87 43.75 -31.97
N ARG A 46 -11.03 44.49 -30.87
CA ARG A 46 -10.78 44.03 -29.49
C ARG A 46 -12.06 44.14 -28.67
N ALA A 47 -12.26 43.29 -27.67
CA ALA A 47 -13.49 43.33 -26.87
C ALA A 47 -13.28 42.98 -25.39
N CYS A 48 -14.16 43.50 -24.52
CA CYS A 48 -14.19 43.14 -23.11
C CYS A 48 -15.60 43.28 -22.51
N LYS A 49 -15.82 42.68 -21.35
CA LYS A 49 -17.04 42.91 -20.55
C LYS A 49 -17.08 44.37 -20.08
N ASN A 50 -18.24 45.03 -20.17
CA ASN A 50 -18.44 46.38 -19.65
C ASN A 50 -18.61 46.38 -18.12
N GLN A 51 -17.57 45.94 -17.41
CA GLN A 51 -17.56 45.85 -15.96
C GLN A 51 -16.15 46.16 -15.45
N CYS A 52 -15.99 47.28 -14.77
CA CYS A 52 -14.72 47.71 -14.20
C CYS A 52 -14.27 46.76 -13.09
N LYS A 53 -13.09 46.14 -13.24
CA LYS A 53 -12.48 45.21 -12.28
C LYS A 53 -12.29 45.76 -10.87
N HIS A 54 -12.24 47.09 -10.69
CA HIS A 54 -12.05 47.69 -9.36
C HIS A 54 -13.22 47.37 -8.40
N GLN A 55 -14.45 47.73 -8.76
CA GLN A 55 -15.65 47.52 -7.92
C GLN A 55 -16.92 47.26 -8.74
N GLY A 56 -16.79 46.66 -9.93
CA GLY A 56 -17.91 46.28 -10.79
C GLY A 56 -18.76 47.45 -11.31
N GLY A 57 -18.21 48.66 -11.41
CA GLY A 57 -18.89 49.79 -12.05
C GLY A 57 -18.96 49.60 -13.56
N LEU A 58 -20.02 50.09 -14.21
CA LEU A 58 -20.07 50.13 -15.67
C LEU A 58 -19.12 51.21 -16.19
N PHE A 59 -18.55 51.00 -17.38
CA PHE A 59 -17.92 52.06 -18.15
C PHE A 59 -18.93 52.76 -19.06
N ILE A 60 -18.70 54.06 -19.24
CA ILE A 60 -19.35 54.91 -20.24
C ILE A 60 -18.28 55.53 -21.13
N LYS A 61 -18.68 56.05 -22.31
CA LYS A 61 -17.78 56.84 -23.15
C LYS A 61 -17.31 58.05 -22.34
N ASP A 62 -16.00 58.27 -22.30
CA ASP A 62 -15.46 59.45 -21.64
C ASP A 62 -15.58 60.66 -22.57
N ILE A 63 -16.06 61.79 -22.04
CA ILE A 63 -16.23 63.03 -22.82
C ILE A 63 -14.90 63.79 -22.99
N GLU A 64 -13.91 63.44 -22.18
CA GLU A 64 -12.54 63.96 -22.24
C GLU A 64 -11.65 63.16 -23.21
N ASP A 65 -12.19 62.10 -23.84
CA ASP A 65 -11.47 61.18 -24.71
C ASP A 65 -11.37 61.70 -26.15
N LEU A 66 -10.23 62.32 -26.45
CA LEU A 66 -9.95 62.92 -27.76
C LEU A 66 -9.49 61.90 -28.82
N ASP A 67 -9.02 60.71 -28.43
CA ASP A 67 -8.51 59.69 -29.35
C ASP A 67 -9.48 58.52 -29.63
N GLY A 68 -10.61 58.47 -28.91
CA GLY A 68 -11.66 57.46 -29.08
C GLY A 68 -11.33 56.08 -28.50
N ARG A 69 -10.33 56.00 -27.59
CA ARG A 69 -9.81 54.74 -27.02
C ARG A 69 -10.09 54.60 -25.53
N THR A 70 -10.74 55.58 -24.89
CA THR A 70 -10.84 55.64 -23.43
C THR A 70 -12.29 55.61 -22.94
N VAL A 71 -12.56 54.77 -21.93
CA VAL A 71 -13.87 54.66 -21.27
C VAL A 71 -13.75 54.89 -19.77
N LYS A 72 -14.73 55.57 -19.16
CA LYS A 72 -14.69 56.05 -17.77
C LYS A 72 -15.67 55.27 -16.91
N CYS A 73 -15.20 54.74 -15.79
CA CYS A 73 -15.99 53.97 -14.83
C CYS A 73 -16.91 54.90 -14.01
N THR A 74 -18.21 54.58 -14.01
CA THR A 74 -19.26 55.41 -13.37
C THR A 74 -19.17 55.49 -11.85
N LYS A 75 -18.44 54.59 -11.19
CA LYS A 75 -18.30 54.60 -9.71
C LYS A 75 -17.14 55.45 -9.20
N HIS A 76 -16.00 55.44 -9.88
CA HIS A 76 -14.73 55.97 -9.32
C HIS A 76 -13.90 56.82 -10.28
N ASN A 77 -14.43 57.16 -11.47
CA ASN A 77 -13.72 57.93 -12.51
C ASN A 77 -12.40 57.29 -13.01
N TRP A 78 -12.20 56.00 -12.76
CA TRP A 78 -11.11 55.22 -13.34
C TRP A 78 -11.34 55.06 -14.84
N LYS A 79 -10.32 55.35 -15.63
CA LYS A 79 -10.36 55.29 -17.09
C LYS A 79 -9.64 54.03 -17.57
N LEU A 80 -10.25 53.32 -18.52
CA LEU A 80 -9.71 52.15 -19.19
C LEU A 80 -9.41 52.52 -20.64
N ASN A 81 -8.18 52.30 -21.10
CA ASN A 81 -7.81 52.37 -22.50
C ASN A 81 -8.14 51.02 -23.16
N VAL A 82 -9.20 50.97 -23.96
CA VAL A 82 -9.72 49.73 -24.56
C VAL A 82 -8.88 49.23 -25.74
N SER A 83 -8.02 50.08 -26.32
CA SER A 83 -7.06 49.65 -27.35
C SER A 83 -5.87 48.88 -26.78
N THR A 84 -5.69 48.85 -25.45
CA THR A 84 -4.59 48.14 -24.75
C THR A 84 -5.04 47.29 -23.57
N MET A 85 -6.32 47.38 -23.18
CA MET A 85 -6.89 46.81 -21.93
C MET A 85 -6.21 47.27 -20.63
N LYS A 86 -5.43 48.36 -20.68
CA LYS A 86 -4.75 48.97 -19.52
C LYS A 86 -5.59 50.09 -18.92
N TYR A 87 -5.64 50.15 -17.59
CA TYR A 87 -6.19 51.30 -16.88
C TYR A 87 -5.21 52.47 -16.96
N VAL A 88 -5.74 53.65 -17.26
CA VAL A 88 -4.99 54.92 -17.39
C VAL A 88 -4.80 55.57 -16.02
N ASN A 89 -5.82 55.46 -15.15
CA ASN A 89 -5.76 55.91 -13.76
C ASN A 89 -6.50 54.92 -12.84
N PRO A 90 -5.83 54.35 -11.82
CA PRO A 90 -4.39 54.40 -11.60
C PRO A 90 -3.62 53.70 -12.73
N PRO A 91 -2.47 54.24 -13.17
CA PRO A 91 -1.58 53.53 -14.10
C PRO A 91 -0.96 52.31 -13.42
N ASP A 92 -0.46 51.37 -14.22
CA ASP A 92 0.21 50.12 -13.79
C ASP A 92 -0.60 49.24 -12.83
N SER A 93 -1.94 49.35 -12.85
CA SER A 93 -2.84 48.41 -12.18
C SER A 93 -3.04 47.11 -12.97
N PHE A 94 -3.99 46.28 -12.53
CA PHE A 94 -4.46 45.12 -13.29
C PHE A 94 -4.93 45.49 -14.71
N LEU A 95 -4.83 44.54 -15.63
CA LEU A 95 -5.43 44.59 -16.96
C LEU A 95 -6.92 44.24 -16.88
N GLN A 96 -7.74 44.83 -17.77
CA GLN A 96 -9.09 44.33 -18.04
C GLN A 96 -8.99 42.98 -18.76
N ASP A 97 -9.90 42.04 -18.46
CA ASP A 97 -9.96 40.78 -19.20
C ASP A 97 -10.48 41.04 -20.62
N GLU A 98 -9.73 40.54 -21.60
CA GLU A 98 -10.07 40.58 -23.00
C GLU A 98 -10.90 39.35 -23.38
N LEU A 99 -11.87 39.53 -24.26
CA LEU A 99 -12.66 38.47 -24.86
C LEU A 99 -12.06 38.10 -26.22
N GLU A 100 -12.07 36.81 -26.54
CA GLU A 100 -11.68 36.34 -27.86
C GLU A 100 -12.74 36.79 -28.88
N VAL A 101 -12.28 37.28 -30.04
CA VAL A 101 -13.16 37.83 -31.09
C VAL A 101 -13.03 36.95 -32.33
N GLU A 102 -14.05 36.13 -32.60
CA GLU A 102 -14.15 35.38 -33.85
C GLU A 102 -14.97 36.17 -34.87
N VAL A 103 -14.41 36.33 -36.08
CA VAL A 103 -15.14 36.87 -37.23
C VAL A 103 -15.47 35.72 -38.18
N SER A 104 -16.75 35.56 -38.46
CA SER A 104 -17.26 34.53 -39.38
C SER A 104 -17.00 34.90 -40.84
N ASP A 105 -16.94 33.91 -41.74
CA ASP A 105 -16.74 34.10 -43.18
C ASP A 105 -17.81 34.98 -43.85
N ASP A 106 -19.01 35.07 -43.27
CA ASP A 106 -20.12 35.93 -43.71
C ASP A 106 -20.03 37.38 -43.20
N GLY A 107 -19.02 37.70 -42.39
CA GLY A 107 -18.84 39.00 -41.74
C GLY A 107 -19.54 39.15 -40.39
N GLY A 108 -20.15 38.09 -39.84
CA GLY A 108 -20.65 38.06 -38.47
C GLY A 108 -19.51 38.10 -37.43
N LEU A 109 -19.82 38.42 -36.18
CA LEU A 109 -18.83 38.53 -35.10
C LEU A 109 -19.34 37.89 -33.81
N ARG A 110 -18.51 37.06 -33.18
CA ARG A 110 -18.77 36.43 -31.88
C ARG A 110 -17.75 36.89 -30.85
N LEU A 111 -18.24 37.17 -29.64
CA LEU A 111 -17.42 37.41 -28.45
C LEU A 111 -17.44 36.17 -27.58
N LEU A 112 -16.27 35.56 -27.38
CA LEU A 112 -16.12 34.35 -26.58
C LEU A 112 -15.37 34.67 -25.29
N GLU A 113 -15.89 34.18 -24.17
CA GLU A 113 -15.13 34.06 -22.93
C GLU A 113 -14.49 32.67 -22.89
N LEU A 114 -13.16 32.66 -22.97
CA LEU A 114 -12.36 31.45 -22.81
C LEU A 114 -12.31 31.10 -21.32
N ASN A 115 -13.05 30.07 -20.90
CA ASN A 115 -12.87 29.55 -19.56
C ASN A 115 -11.49 28.89 -19.47
N PRO A 116 -10.65 29.24 -18.48
CA PRO A 116 -9.46 28.44 -18.21
C PRO A 116 -9.90 27.01 -17.86
N VAL A 117 -9.19 26.00 -18.38
CA VAL A 117 -9.36 24.61 -17.95
C VAL A 117 -9.33 24.57 -16.43
N ASP A 118 -10.38 24.02 -15.80
CA ASP A 118 -10.67 24.27 -14.39
C ASP A 118 -9.39 24.12 -13.53
N PRO A 119 -8.86 25.21 -12.94
CA PRO A 119 -7.61 25.13 -12.20
C PRO A 119 -7.69 24.19 -10.99
N TRP A 120 -8.90 23.75 -10.62
CA TRP A 120 -9.29 22.92 -9.48
C TRP A 120 -9.66 21.48 -9.85
N LEU A 121 -9.23 20.95 -11.01
CA LEU A 121 -9.42 19.53 -11.32
C LEU A 121 -8.68 18.65 -10.29
N VAL A 122 -9.40 18.26 -9.25
CA VAL A 122 -8.97 17.38 -8.16
C VAL A 122 -10.04 16.30 -8.02
N CYS A 123 -9.83 15.18 -8.70
CA CYS A 123 -10.76 14.06 -8.66
C CYS A 123 -10.12 12.85 -7.95
N VAL A 124 -10.91 12.16 -7.13
CA VAL A 124 -10.48 10.98 -6.37
C VAL A 124 -11.29 9.77 -6.85
N THR A 125 -10.64 8.83 -7.53
CA THR A 125 -11.27 7.58 -7.98
C THR A 125 -10.90 6.46 -7.01
N TYR A 126 -11.89 5.77 -6.46
CA TYR A 126 -11.65 4.58 -5.65
C TYR A 126 -11.60 3.32 -6.52
N LEU A 127 -10.58 2.48 -6.34
CA LEU A 127 -10.43 1.24 -7.09
C LEU A 127 -10.81 0.03 -6.24
N THR A 128 -10.09 -0.25 -5.16
CA THR A 128 -10.38 -1.35 -4.21
C THR A 128 -9.49 -1.24 -2.98
N HIS A 129 -9.91 -1.74 -1.82
CA HIS A 129 -9.15 -1.69 -0.56
C HIS A 129 -8.46 -0.33 -0.32
N ALA A 130 -7.13 -0.27 -0.17
CA ALA A 130 -6.35 0.96 0.00
C ALA A 130 -5.95 1.62 -1.35
N CYS A 131 -6.41 1.08 -2.48
CA CYS A 131 -6.09 1.59 -3.81
C CYS A 131 -7.02 2.73 -4.24
N MET A 132 -6.44 3.92 -4.35
CA MET A 132 -7.07 5.18 -4.74
C MET A 132 -6.22 5.88 -5.82
N GLU A 133 -6.89 6.47 -6.80
CA GLU A 133 -6.29 7.36 -7.81
C GLU A 133 -6.64 8.81 -7.48
N LEU A 134 -5.67 9.71 -7.49
CA LEU A 134 -5.85 11.16 -7.45
C LEU A 134 -5.49 11.77 -8.80
N GLN A 135 -6.46 12.36 -9.50
CA GLN A 135 -6.24 13.21 -10.67
C GLN A 135 -6.08 14.66 -10.17
N LEU A 136 -4.88 15.23 -10.34
CA LEU A 136 -4.47 16.55 -9.85
C LEU A 136 -4.03 17.40 -11.06
N GLY A 137 -4.98 18.12 -11.66
CA GLY A 137 -4.77 18.77 -12.96
C GLY A 137 -4.37 17.76 -14.03
N GLY A 138 -3.18 17.93 -14.60
CA GLY A 138 -2.61 17.00 -15.58
C GLY A 138 -1.97 15.73 -14.99
N LYS A 139 -1.79 15.65 -13.65
CA LYS A 139 -1.07 14.56 -12.98
C LYS A 139 -1.99 13.49 -12.39
N ARG A 140 -1.55 12.24 -12.43
CA ARG A 140 -2.21 11.10 -11.76
C ARG A 140 -1.32 10.46 -10.71
N LEU A 141 -1.81 10.41 -9.48
CA LEU A 141 -1.18 9.72 -8.36
C LEU A 141 -1.98 8.45 -8.05
N MET A 142 -1.30 7.34 -7.76
CA MET A 142 -1.93 6.10 -7.29
C MET A 142 -1.43 5.77 -5.88
N PHE A 143 -2.31 5.33 -4.99
CA PHE A 143 -1.96 4.79 -3.67
C PHE A 143 -2.10 3.26 -3.67
N ASP A 144 -1.20 2.59 -2.95
CA ASP A 144 -1.32 1.20 -2.46
C ASP A 144 -2.03 0.21 -3.43
N PRO A 145 -1.45 -0.09 -4.61
CA PRO A 145 -2.16 -0.77 -5.69
C PRO A 145 -2.28 -2.30 -5.51
N TRP A 146 -3.10 -2.74 -4.55
CA TRP A 146 -3.58 -4.13 -4.48
C TRP A 146 -4.78 -4.35 -5.39
N LEU A 147 -4.51 -4.78 -6.62
CA LEU A 147 -5.49 -4.96 -7.70
C LEU A 147 -5.73 -6.43 -8.06
N LYS A 148 -4.88 -7.36 -7.62
CA LYS A 148 -5.03 -8.79 -7.89
C LYS A 148 -4.29 -9.66 -6.88
N GLY A 149 -4.74 -10.92 -6.80
CA GLY A 149 -4.15 -11.93 -5.93
C GLY A 149 -4.46 -11.71 -4.45
N PRO A 150 -3.95 -12.60 -3.58
CA PRO A 150 -4.16 -12.54 -2.14
C PRO A 150 -3.11 -11.68 -1.43
N ALA A 151 -3.42 -11.33 -0.17
CA ALA A 151 -2.52 -10.77 0.82
C ALA A 151 -2.33 -11.74 2.01
N PHE A 152 -1.36 -11.43 2.88
CA PHE A 152 -1.03 -12.15 4.12
C PHE A 152 -1.05 -13.68 4.00
N ALA A 153 -0.15 -14.20 3.15
CA ALA A 153 0.02 -15.63 2.91
C ALA A 153 -1.27 -16.38 2.52
N ARG A 154 -2.18 -15.72 1.79
CA ARG A 154 -3.50 -16.23 1.34
C ARG A 154 -4.60 -16.21 2.38
N GLY A 155 -4.36 -15.65 3.57
CA GLY A 155 -5.43 -15.40 4.53
C GLY A 155 -6.41 -14.33 4.05
N TRP A 156 -5.97 -13.33 3.28
CA TRP A 156 -6.83 -12.23 2.83
C TRP A 156 -6.96 -12.18 1.31
N TRP A 157 -8.18 -11.87 0.87
CA TRP A 157 -8.54 -11.72 -0.53
C TRP A 157 -9.33 -10.44 -0.74
N LEU A 158 -9.23 -9.84 -1.93
CA LEU A 158 -10.00 -8.65 -2.30
C LEU A 158 -11.50 -8.91 -2.16
N LEU A 159 -12.19 -8.07 -1.36
CA LEU A 159 -13.64 -8.10 -1.22
C LEU A 159 -14.33 -7.40 -2.41
N HIS A 160 -13.74 -6.29 -2.85
CA HIS A 160 -14.21 -5.51 -3.98
C HIS A 160 -13.60 -5.98 -5.30
N GLU A 161 -14.41 -6.02 -6.35
CA GLU A 161 -13.92 -6.21 -7.71
C GLU A 161 -13.34 -4.86 -8.18
N PRO A 162 -12.05 -4.78 -8.57
CA PRO A 162 -11.50 -3.54 -9.11
C PRO A 162 -12.16 -3.20 -10.46
N PRO A 163 -12.24 -1.92 -10.85
CA PRO A 163 -12.63 -1.53 -12.20
C PRO A 163 -11.78 -2.23 -13.28
N GLU A 164 -12.39 -2.56 -14.42
CA GLU A 164 -11.69 -3.29 -15.51
C GLU A 164 -10.44 -2.54 -16.00
N ASP A 165 -10.47 -1.21 -15.97
CA ASP A 165 -9.37 -0.32 -16.38
C ASP A 165 -8.35 -0.05 -15.25
N ALA A 166 -8.49 -0.62 -14.05
CA ALA A 166 -7.65 -0.28 -12.89
C ALA A 166 -6.15 -0.56 -13.11
N LEU A 167 -5.80 -1.64 -13.82
CA LEU A 167 -4.41 -1.94 -14.19
C LEU A 167 -3.87 -0.96 -15.25
N ASP A 168 -4.73 -0.46 -16.14
CA ASP A 168 -4.37 0.54 -17.14
C ASP A 168 -4.19 1.92 -16.51
N ARG A 169 -5.08 2.32 -15.58
CA ARG A 169 -4.94 3.51 -14.73
C ARG A 169 -3.62 3.50 -13.97
N MET A 170 -3.31 2.40 -13.28
CA MET A 170 -2.05 2.23 -12.57
C MET A 170 -0.84 2.40 -13.51
N CYS A 171 -0.85 1.81 -14.71
CA CYS A 171 0.25 1.97 -15.67
C CYS A 171 0.31 3.38 -16.29
N ALA A 172 -0.81 4.10 -16.33
CA ALA A 172 -0.94 5.45 -16.88
C ALA A 172 -0.75 6.58 -15.84
N ALA A 173 -0.56 6.24 -14.56
CA ALA A 173 -0.25 7.19 -13.49
C ALA A 173 1.09 7.92 -13.73
N ASP A 174 1.28 9.10 -13.17
CA ASP A 174 2.56 9.81 -13.18
C ASP A 174 3.49 9.31 -12.08
N LEU A 175 2.93 8.95 -10.91
CA LEU A 175 3.66 8.30 -9.81
C LEU A 175 2.75 7.45 -8.95
N ILE A 176 3.34 6.53 -8.19
CA ILE A 176 2.67 5.69 -7.19
C ILE A 176 3.28 5.97 -5.82
N TYR A 177 2.46 6.09 -4.78
CA TYR A 177 2.90 6.01 -3.39
C TYR A 177 2.54 4.64 -2.81
N ILE A 178 3.48 4.02 -2.11
CA ILE A 178 3.25 2.78 -1.36
C ILE A 178 3.55 3.06 0.11
N SER A 179 2.53 2.95 0.95
CA SER A 179 2.59 3.34 2.36
C SER A 179 3.52 2.48 3.20
N HIS A 180 3.46 1.15 3.04
CA HIS A 180 4.25 0.22 3.84
C HIS A 180 4.35 -1.17 3.19
N MET A 181 5.08 -2.09 3.85
CA MET A 181 5.49 -3.37 3.28
C MET A 181 4.44 -4.50 3.26
N HIS A 182 3.25 -4.28 3.85
CA HIS A 182 2.21 -5.31 3.89
C HIS A 182 1.62 -5.57 2.50
N SER A 183 1.31 -6.83 2.20
CA SER A 183 1.03 -7.33 0.82
C SER A 183 -0.28 -6.86 0.18
N ASP A 184 -1.17 -6.29 0.97
CA ASP A 184 -2.42 -5.60 0.62
C ASP A 184 -2.22 -4.11 0.29
N HIS A 185 -1.00 -3.59 0.49
CA HIS A 185 -0.54 -2.29 0.03
C HIS A 185 0.58 -2.46 -1.02
N LEU A 186 1.58 -3.25 -0.69
CA LEU A 186 2.68 -3.72 -1.55
C LEU A 186 2.33 -5.06 -2.24
N SER A 187 1.38 -5.02 -3.18
CA SER A 187 0.95 -6.23 -3.88
C SER A 187 1.90 -6.65 -5.00
N TYR A 188 2.85 -7.56 -4.71
CA TYR A 188 3.73 -8.14 -5.74
C TYR A 188 3.00 -8.76 -6.95
N PRO A 189 1.84 -9.43 -6.83
CA PRO A 189 1.05 -9.89 -7.98
C PRO A 189 0.60 -8.77 -8.93
N THR A 190 0.31 -7.57 -8.40
CA THR A 190 0.03 -6.36 -9.20
C THR A 190 1.33 -5.73 -9.71
N LEU A 191 2.32 -5.52 -8.85
CA LEU A 191 3.58 -4.86 -9.22
C LEU A 191 4.37 -5.63 -10.28
N LYS A 192 4.19 -6.96 -10.38
CA LYS A 192 4.71 -7.74 -11.51
C LYS A 192 4.17 -7.22 -12.85
N VAL A 193 2.86 -7.02 -12.97
CA VAL A 193 2.21 -6.46 -14.16
C VAL A 193 2.70 -5.03 -14.44
N LEU A 194 2.86 -4.22 -13.38
CA LEU A 194 3.46 -2.88 -13.51
C LEU A 194 4.89 -2.97 -14.08
N SER A 195 5.75 -3.82 -13.53
CA SER A 195 7.14 -3.95 -13.98
C SER A 195 7.29 -4.54 -15.39
N GLU A 196 6.31 -5.32 -15.85
CA GLU A 196 6.27 -5.85 -17.21
C GLU A 196 5.82 -4.79 -18.23
N ARG A 197 5.01 -3.79 -17.81
CA ARG A 197 4.44 -2.75 -18.69
C ARG A 197 5.16 -1.40 -18.63
N ARG A 198 5.65 -1.00 -17.45
CA ARG A 198 6.27 0.29 -17.15
C ARG A 198 7.21 0.19 -15.93
N PRO A 199 8.39 -0.45 -16.08
CA PRO A 199 9.36 -0.66 -15.00
C PRO A 199 9.95 0.64 -14.42
N ASP A 200 9.90 1.72 -15.19
CA ASP A 200 10.40 3.06 -14.88
C ASP A 200 9.42 3.95 -14.11
N MET A 201 8.21 3.44 -13.79
CA MET A 201 7.21 4.15 -12.99
C MET A 201 7.82 4.74 -11.71
N PRO A 202 7.74 6.07 -11.49
CA PRO A 202 8.16 6.68 -10.23
C PRO A 202 7.34 6.15 -9.06
N ILE A 203 7.98 5.43 -8.14
CA ILE A 203 7.36 4.96 -6.90
C ILE A 203 7.97 5.72 -5.73
N TYR A 204 7.14 6.23 -4.83
CA TYR A 204 7.53 6.97 -3.63
C TYR A 204 7.21 6.14 -2.38
N VAL A 205 8.19 6.04 -1.48
CA VAL A 205 8.09 5.31 -0.20
C VAL A 205 8.79 6.09 0.92
N GLY A 206 8.40 5.85 2.18
CA GLY A 206 9.10 6.40 3.34
C GLY A 206 10.45 5.72 3.60
N ASP A 207 11.38 6.45 4.19
CA ASP A 207 12.68 5.95 4.69
C ASP A 207 12.50 5.18 6.02
N THR A 208 11.83 4.03 5.94
CA THR A 208 11.53 3.14 7.06
C THR A 208 12.70 2.23 7.40
N SER A 209 12.94 1.96 8.69
CA SER A 209 14.02 1.05 9.12
C SER A 209 13.78 -0.42 8.75
N ARG A 210 12.53 -0.78 8.42
CA ARG A 210 12.21 -1.93 7.55
C ARG A 210 11.79 -1.39 6.18
N PRO A 211 12.72 -1.31 5.20
CA PRO A 211 12.40 -0.82 3.86
C PRO A 211 11.16 -1.50 3.26
N VAL A 212 10.27 -0.68 2.68
CA VAL A 212 9.03 -1.15 2.03
C VAL A 212 9.32 -2.31 1.07
N PHE A 213 10.33 -2.15 0.21
CA PHE A 213 10.73 -3.12 -0.82
C PHE A 213 11.68 -4.23 -0.32
N TRP A 214 11.52 -4.70 0.92
CA TRP A 214 12.42 -5.69 1.54
C TRP A 214 12.66 -6.97 0.71
N TYR A 215 11.65 -7.45 -0.04
CA TYR A 215 11.71 -8.69 -0.81
C TYR A 215 11.74 -8.49 -2.34
N LEU A 216 12.13 -7.30 -2.80
CA LEU A 216 12.09 -6.95 -4.23
C LEU A 216 12.93 -7.91 -5.08
N GLU A 217 14.15 -8.25 -4.67
CA GLU A 217 15.03 -9.17 -5.40
C GLU A 217 14.42 -10.59 -5.55
N GLN A 218 13.80 -11.11 -4.50
CA GLN A 218 13.17 -12.44 -4.49
C GLN A 218 11.84 -12.46 -5.24
N SER A 219 11.15 -11.32 -5.34
CA SER A 219 9.80 -11.20 -5.93
C SER A 219 9.74 -11.35 -7.44
N GLN A 220 10.88 -11.30 -8.14
CA GLN A 220 11.00 -11.22 -9.61
C GLN A 220 10.47 -9.91 -10.23
N VAL A 221 9.96 -8.97 -9.44
CA VAL A 221 9.51 -7.64 -9.90
C VAL A 221 10.72 -6.77 -10.24
N LYS A 222 10.66 -6.08 -11.39
CA LYS A 222 11.78 -5.27 -11.92
C LYS A 222 11.39 -3.79 -12.01
N LEU A 223 11.41 -3.11 -10.87
CA LEU A 223 11.16 -1.66 -10.79
C LEU A 223 12.49 -0.92 -10.74
N THR A 224 12.65 0.15 -11.52
CA THR A 224 13.92 0.87 -11.69
C THR A 224 13.92 2.28 -11.13
N ASN A 225 12.78 2.76 -10.61
CA ASN A 225 12.57 4.15 -10.19
C ASN A 225 11.86 4.22 -8.82
N ILE A 226 12.55 3.76 -7.77
CA ILE A 226 12.07 3.80 -6.39
C ILE A 226 12.72 4.98 -5.67
N ASN A 227 11.90 5.90 -5.20
CA ASN A 227 12.25 7.15 -4.53
C ASN A 227 11.96 6.99 -3.04
N VAL A 228 12.99 6.67 -2.26
CA VAL A 228 12.91 6.59 -0.79
C VAL A 228 13.05 8.01 -0.24
N THR A 229 12.06 8.47 0.52
CA THR A 229 11.99 9.86 1.00
C THR A 229 12.09 9.95 2.53
N PRO A 230 12.85 10.91 3.07
CA PRO A 230 12.92 11.14 4.51
C PRO A 230 11.61 11.72 5.03
N PHE A 231 11.21 11.29 6.24
CA PHE A 231 9.97 11.76 6.87
C PHE A 231 9.94 13.26 7.12
N GLY A 232 8.78 13.88 6.89
CA GLY A 232 8.57 15.30 7.18
C GLY A 232 9.21 16.26 6.18
N VAL A 233 9.66 15.78 5.02
CA VAL A 233 10.27 16.58 3.96
C VAL A 233 9.37 16.64 2.73
N TRP A 234 9.02 17.85 2.29
CA TRP A 234 8.29 18.08 1.04
C TRP A 234 9.11 17.65 -0.17
N GLN A 235 8.54 16.77 -0.99
CA GLN A 235 9.00 16.43 -2.33
C GLN A 235 8.17 17.24 -3.33
N ASN A 236 8.79 18.16 -4.05
CA ASN A 236 8.10 18.91 -5.11
C ASN A 236 8.10 18.06 -6.38
N ILE A 237 6.91 17.78 -6.92
CA ILE A 237 6.70 16.97 -8.12
C ILE A 237 6.66 17.89 -9.36
N ASP A 238 6.03 19.05 -9.23
CA ASP A 238 6.07 20.18 -10.18
C ASP A 238 5.80 21.51 -9.44
N ASP A 239 5.57 22.60 -10.18
CA ASP A 239 5.32 23.95 -9.64
C ASP A 239 4.04 24.07 -8.79
N HIS A 240 3.17 23.06 -8.81
CA HIS A 240 1.85 23.07 -8.21
C HIS A 240 1.57 21.88 -7.31
N LEU A 241 2.26 20.75 -7.51
CA LEU A 241 2.10 19.51 -6.79
C LEU A 241 3.33 19.18 -5.93
N ARG A 242 3.10 18.94 -4.64
CA ARG A 242 4.10 18.41 -3.71
C ARG A 242 3.50 17.37 -2.78
N LEU A 243 4.35 16.48 -2.26
CA LEU A 243 3.94 15.46 -1.29
C LEU A 243 4.92 15.38 -0.11
N MET A 244 4.44 14.90 1.04
CA MET A 244 5.25 14.67 2.24
C MET A 244 4.84 13.35 2.86
N ILE A 245 5.79 12.41 2.96
CA ILE A 245 5.60 11.17 3.70
C ILE A 245 5.97 11.42 5.17
N LEU A 246 5.18 10.84 6.07
CA LEU A 246 5.27 10.96 7.52
C LEU A 246 5.25 9.57 8.15
N MET A 247 6.01 9.39 9.23
CA MET A 247 6.07 8.14 9.98
C MET A 247 4.80 7.89 10.80
N ASP A 248 4.48 6.63 11.09
CA ASP A 248 3.61 6.31 12.22
C ASP A 248 4.31 6.58 13.57
N GLY A 249 3.51 6.97 14.58
CA GLY A 249 3.99 7.24 15.93
C GLY A 249 4.11 6.01 16.84
N VAL A 250 3.63 4.83 16.41
CA VAL A 250 3.73 3.56 17.16
C VAL A 250 4.60 2.56 16.40
N HIS A 251 4.47 2.49 15.07
CA HIS A 251 5.24 1.62 14.18
C HIS A 251 6.12 2.40 13.17
N PRO A 252 7.00 3.30 13.65
CA PRO A 252 7.86 4.12 12.78
C PRO A 252 8.86 3.30 11.94
N GLU A 253 9.06 2.02 12.29
CA GLU A 253 9.86 1.07 11.52
C GLU A 253 9.20 0.60 10.22
N MET A 254 7.90 0.82 10.03
CA MET A 254 7.11 0.20 8.95
C MET A 254 6.04 1.11 8.35
N ASP A 255 5.17 1.69 9.16
CA ASP A 255 3.92 2.30 8.70
C ASP A 255 4.12 3.79 8.40
N THR A 256 3.54 4.27 7.29
CA THR A 256 3.68 5.66 6.86
C THR A 256 2.37 6.25 6.33
N CYS A 257 2.15 7.53 6.61
CA CYS A 257 1.04 8.32 6.10
C CYS A 257 1.56 9.44 5.18
N ILE A 258 0.70 9.97 4.30
CA ILE A 258 1.10 10.96 3.30
C ILE A 258 0.18 12.17 3.32
N ILE A 259 0.78 13.34 3.18
CA ILE A 259 0.11 14.59 2.81
C ILE A 259 0.44 14.88 1.34
N VAL A 260 -0.59 15.14 0.54
CA VAL A 260 -0.45 15.69 -0.82
C VAL A 260 -1.00 17.10 -0.80
N ASP A 261 -0.23 18.05 -1.33
CA ASP A 261 -0.64 19.44 -1.52
C ASP A 261 -0.61 19.75 -3.02
N TYR A 262 -1.77 20.14 -3.55
CA TYR A 262 -1.92 20.60 -4.92
C TYR A 262 -2.55 21.99 -4.94
N LYS A 263 -1.77 23.02 -5.31
CA LYS A 263 -2.19 24.43 -5.33
C LYS A 263 -2.78 24.94 -3.99
N GLY A 264 -2.35 24.36 -2.86
CA GLY A 264 -2.88 24.66 -1.53
C GLY A 264 -4.02 23.74 -1.06
N HIS A 265 -4.49 22.81 -1.89
CA HIS A 265 -5.44 21.77 -1.47
C HIS A 265 -4.70 20.62 -0.82
N MET A 266 -5.02 20.38 0.45
CA MET A 266 -4.38 19.33 1.24
C MET A 266 -5.25 18.08 1.31
N ILE A 267 -4.68 16.96 0.88
CA ILE A 267 -5.24 15.62 0.99
C ILE A 267 -4.36 14.83 1.96
N LEU A 268 -4.96 14.28 3.00
CA LEU A 268 -4.27 13.49 4.05
C LEU A 268 -4.73 12.03 3.98
N ASN A 269 -3.81 11.11 3.71
CA ASN A 269 -4.06 9.68 3.80
C ASN A 269 -3.33 9.10 5.02
N THR A 270 -4.10 8.65 6.02
CA THR A 270 -3.60 8.06 7.28
C THR A 270 -3.78 6.54 7.36
N VAL A 271 -3.86 5.85 6.22
CA VAL A 271 -4.07 4.40 6.17
C VAL A 271 -3.10 3.63 7.09
N ASP A 272 -3.67 2.72 7.87
CA ASP A 272 -3.05 1.74 8.79
C ASP A 272 -2.12 2.28 9.90
N CYS A 273 -1.76 3.57 9.85
CA CYS A 273 -1.04 4.25 10.92
C CYS A 273 -1.86 4.21 12.23
N THR A 274 -1.27 3.65 13.29
CA THR A 274 -1.90 3.56 14.61
C THR A 274 -1.93 4.91 15.33
N ARG A 275 -0.93 5.77 15.11
CA ARG A 275 -0.84 7.15 15.61
C ARG A 275 -0.08 8.03 14.59
N PRO A 276 -0.67 8.32 13.42
CA PRO A 276 0.00 9.00 12.30
C PRO A 276 0.73 10.29 12.72
N ASN A 277 2.02 10.37 12.38
CA ASN A 277 2.97 11.42 12.78
C ASN A 277 2.97 11.77 14.29
N GLY A 278 2.77 10.77 15.15
CA GLY A 278 2.64 10.97 16.61
C GLY A 278 1.39 11.77 17.02
N GLY A 279 0.43 11.98 16.10
CA GLY A 279 -0.74 12.84 16.26
C GLY A 279 -0.51 14.31 15.87
N ARG A 280 0.61 14.65 15.21
CA ARG A 280 0.89 16.00 14.70
C ARG A 280 0.52 16.09 13.23
N LEU A 281 -0.73 16.42 12.94
CA LEU A 281 -1.29 16.41 11.59
C LEU A 281 -1.91 17.77 11.25
N PRO A 282 -2.03 18.11 9.94
CA PRO A 282 -2.75 19.30 9.53
C PRO A 282 -4.24 19.20 9.91
N HIS A 283 -4.79 20.31 10.42
CA HIS A 283 -6.23 20.48 10.62
C HIS A 283 -6.87 21.06 9.36
N ASN A 284 -8.18 20.88 9.21
CA ASN A 284 -8.99 21.47 8.13
C ASN A 284 -8.53 21.11 6.71
N VAL A 285 -7.94 19.92 6.54
CA VAL A 285 -7.62 19.38 5.21
C VAL A 285 -8.89 19.18 4.37
N ASP A 286 -8.78 19.32 3.05
CA ASP A 286 -9.94 19.23 2.16
C ASP A 286 -10.49 17.80 2.10
N LEU A 287 -9.60 16.80 2.10
CA LEU A 287 -9.93 15.38 2.17
C LEU A 287 -9.03 14.65 3.16
N MET A 288 -9.63 13.88 4.06
CA MET A 288 -8.94 12.90 4.89
C MET A 288 -9.40 11.48 4.55
N MET A 289 -8.45 10.56 4.39
CA MET A 289 -8.68 9.15 4.10
C MET A 289 -8.06 8.26 5.17
N GLY A 290 -8.73 7.17 5.53
CA GLY A 290 -8.20 6.19 6.47
C GLY A 290 -8.92 4.83 6.46
N ASP A 291 -8.34 3.88 7.19
CA ASP A 291 -8.91 2.57 7.49
C ASP A 291 -10.00 2.65 8.57
N PHE A 292 -10.93 1.67 8.53
CA PHE A 292 -12.06 1.60 9.46
C PHE A 292 -12.31 0.20 10.06
N ALA A 293 -12.01 -0.86 9.30
CA ALA A 293 -12.56 -2.20 9.54
C ALA A 293 -12.03 -2.88 10.82
N GLY A 294 -10.71 -2.80 11.03
CA GLY A 294 -10.01 -3.70 11.94
C GLY A 294 -10.13 -5.17 11.51
N GLY A 295 -9.82 -6.09 12.42
CA GLY A 295 -9.83 -7.53 12.09
C GLY A 295 -8.57 -8.00 11.36
N ALA A 296 -7.57 -7.14 11.22
CA ALA A 296 -6.28 -7.40 10.61
C ALA A 296 -5.37 -8.42 11.36
N SER A 297 -5.95 -9.28 12.20
CA SER A 297 -5.20 -10.25 13.01
C SER A 297 -5.97 -11.54 13.18
N GLY A 298 -5.26 -12.67 13.18
CA GLY A 298 -5.78 -13.96 13.62
C GLY A 298 -6.05 -14.04 15.12
N PHE A 299 -5.59 -13.07 15.93
CA PHE A 299 -5.94 -13.00 17.35
C PHE A 299 -7.36 -12.44 17.55
N PRO A 300 -8.22 -13.07 18.37
CA PRO A 300 -7.99 -14.26 19.19
C PRO A 300 -8.47 -15.56 18.55
N MET A 301 -8.90 -15.56 17.28
CA MET A 301 -9.54 -16.70 16.63
C MET A 301 -8.62 -17.93 16.58
N THR A 302 -7.33 -17.74 16.29
CA THR A 302 -6.32 -18.81 16.26
C THR A 302 -5.88 -19.31 17.65
N PHE A 303 -6.50 -18.82 18.73
CA PHE A 303 -6.19 -19.19 20.11
C PHE A 303 -7.33 -20.00 20.73
N TYR A 304 -6.99 -20.96 21.59
CA TYR A 304 -7.94 -21.91 22.16
C TYR A 304 -7.47 -22.38 23.55
N GLY A 305 -8.38 -23.01 24.30
CA GLY A 305 -8.14 -23.43 25.68
C GLY A 305 -8.09 -22.26 26.68
N GLY A 306 -8.10 -22.61 27.97
CA GLY A 306 -8.06 -21.63 29.07
C GLY A 306 -9.13 -20.56 28.96
N LYS A 307 -8.72 -19.29 28.84
CA LYS A 307 -9.62 -18.13 28.70
C LYS A 307 -10.18 -17.91 27.29
N TYR A 308 -9.67 -18.58 26.27
CA TYR A 308 -10.01 -18.34 24.87
C TYR A 308 -11.28 -19.11 24.44
N THR A 309 -12.36 -18.96 25.21
CA THR A 309 -13.68 -19.50 24.85
C THR A 309 -14.32 -18.65 23.76
N GLU A 310 -15.22 -19.22 22.96
CA GLU A 310 -15.92 -18.48 21.90
C GLU A 310 -16.66 -17.24 22.42
N SER A 311 -17.28 -17.34 23.61
CA SER A 311 -17.92 -16.21 24.31
C SER A 311 -16.94 -15.10 24.69
N TRP A 312 -15.71 -15.45 25.09
CA TRP A 312 -14.67 -14.47 25.39
C TRP A 312 -14.14 -13.83 24.12
N LYS A 313 -13.93 -14.61 23.04
CA LYS A 313 -13.50 -14.11 21.73
C LYS A 313 -14.52 -13.11 21.17
N GLU A 314 -15.81 -13.44 21.20
CA GLU A 314 -16.87 -12.54 20.75
C GLU A 314 -16.87 -11.22 21.53
N GLN A 315 -16.80 -11.28 22.87
CA GLN A 315 -16.75 -10.09 23.72
C GLN A 315 -15.48 -9.26 23.47
N PHE A 316 -14.32 -9.91 23.27
CA PHE A 316 -13.06 -9.26 22.94
C PHE A 316 -13.16 -8.51 21.61
N ILE A 317 -13.58 -9.19 20.53
CA ILE A 317 -13.77 -8.59 19.20
C ILE A 317 -14.71 -7.39 19.30
N ARG A 318 -15.88 -7.54 19.94
CA ARG A 318 -16.85 -6.45 20.13
C ARG A 318 -16.24 -5.22 20.81
N ASN A 319 -15.39 -5.43 21.82
CA ASN A 319 -14.71 -4.36 22.54
C ASN A 319 -13.63 -3.68 21.67
N GLU A 320 -12.78 -4.43 20.97
CA GLU A 320 -11.72 -3.85 20.13
C GLU A 320 -12.27 -3.13 18.91
N ARG A 321 -13.34 -3.65 18.28
CA ARG A 321 -14.04 -2.96 17.17
C ARG A 321 -14.63 -1.62 17.63
N LYS A 322 -15.24 -1.58 18.82
CA LYS A 322 -15.76 -0.34 19.43
C LYS A 322 -14.64 0.66 19.76
N LYS A 323 -13.49 0.22 20.28
CA LYS A 323 -12.32 1.08 20.53
C LYS A 323 -11.81 1.70 19.24
N LEU A 324 -11.61 0.90 18.19
CA LEU A 324 -11.13 1.38 16.89
C LEU A 324 -12.09 2.41 16.28
N LEU A 325 -13.39 2.12 16.29
CA LEU A 325 -14.42 2.99 15.73
C LEU A 325 -14.50 4.34 16.47
N ASN A 326 -14.42 4.32 17.82
CA ASN A 326 -14.31 5.54 18.61
C ASN A 326 -13.02 6.31 18.29
N TYR A 327 -11.86 5.63 18.26
CA TYR A 327 -10.56 6.26 17.97
C TYR A 327 -10.53 6.97 16.62
N LYS A 328 -10.98 6.30 15.54
CA LYS A 328 -11.05 6.90 14.20
C LYS A 328 -12.00 8.10 14.18
N SER A 329 -13.18 8.00 14.83
CA SER A 329 -14.11 9.13 14.92
C SER A 329 -13.57 10.31 15.74
N ASP A 330 -12.84 10.04 16.83
CA ASP A 330 -12.21 11.07 17.66
C ASP A 330 -11.05 11.77 16.91
N LEU A 331 -10.28 11.02 16.10
CA LEU A 331 -9.25 11.57 15.22
C LEU A 331 -9.84 12.46 14.13
N VAL A 332 -10.88 12.00 13.44
CA VAL A 332 -11.59 12.82 12.43
C VAL A 332 -12.18 14.09 13.08
N ARG A 333 -12.82 13.96 14.25
CA ARG A 333 -13.33 15.12 14.99
C ARG A 333 -12.22 16.09 15.44
N SER A 334 -11.01 15.61 15.77
CA SER A 334 -9.92 16.51 16.20
C SER A 334 -9.26 17.24 15.02
N LEU A 335 -9.20 16.62 13.84
CA LEU A 335 -8.58 17.20 12.65
C LEU A 335 -9.54 18.06 11.80
N GLN A 336 -10.87 17.90 11.96
CA GLN A 336 -11.89 18.68 11.24
C GLN A 336 -11.70 18.71 9.71
N PRO A 337 -11.43 17.58 9.03
CA PRO A 337 -11.36 17.56 7.57
C PRO A 337 -12.71 17.98 6.95
N ARG A 338 -12.69 18.63 5.78
CA ARG A 338 -13.92 19.03 5.09
C ARG A 338 -14.69 17.82 4.56
N ILE A 339 -13.96 16.81 4.06
CA ILE A 339 -14.50 15.51 3.68
C ILE A 339 -13.68 14.40 4.34
N TYR A 340 -14.34 13.40 4.93
CA TYR A 340 -13.73 12.16 5.40
C TYR A 340 -14.17 10.95 4.56
N CYS A 341 -13.22 10.08 4.23
CA CYS A 341 -13.44 8.89 3.42
C CYS A 341 -12.85 7.64 4.10
N PRO A 342 -13.68 6.77 4.71
CA PRO A 342 -13.26 5.45 5.16
C PRO A 342 -13.14 4.51 3.96
N PHE A 343 -11.91 4.18 3.57
CA PHE A 343 -11.63 3.50 2.30
C PHE A 343 -10.88 2.17 2.45
N ALA A 344 -10.02 2.01 3.46
CA ALA A 344 -9.25 0.79 3.68
C ALA A 344 -9.92 -0.16 4.71
N GLY A 345 -9.86 -1.47 4.44
CA GLY A 345 -10.56 -2.49 5.22
C GLY A 345 -11.44 -3.46 4.43
N TYR A 346 -11.56 -3.29 3.10
CA TYR A 346 -12.35 -4.17 2.24
C TYR A 346 -11.56 -5.42 1.80
N PHE A 347 -11.35 -6.33 2.75
CA PHE A 347 -10.79 -7.66 2.50
C PHE A 347 -11.69 -8.74 3.11
N VAL A 348 -11.49 -9.98 2.67
CA VAL A 348 -12.23 -11.14 3.14
C VAL A 348 -11.34 -12.38 3.22
N GLU A 349 -11.52 -13.15 4.28
CA GLU A 349 -10.98 -14.50 4.46
C GLU A 349 -11.76 -15.48 3.56
N ALA A 350 -11.58 -15.37 2.24
CA ALA A 350 -12.43 -16.01 1.24
C ALA A 350 -12.19 -17.51 1.07
N HIS A 351 -10.99 -18.01 1.39
CA HIS A 351 -10.64 -19.41 1.19
C HIS A 351 -11.46 -20.31 2.14
N PRO A 352 -12.02 -21.46 1.69
CA PRO A 352 -12.94 -22.26 2.50
C PRO A 352 -12.40 -22.72 3.87
N SER A 353 -11.09 -22.92 4.00
CA SER A 353 -10.43 -23.28 5.27
C SER A 353 -10.50 -22.16 6.32
N ASP A 354 -10.55 -20.90 5.90
CA ASP A 354 -10.55 -19.74 6.80
C ASP A 354 -11.96 -19.34 7.24
N ARG A 355 -12.99 -20.13 6.89
CA ARG A 355 -14.40 -19.86 7.18
C ARG A 355 -14.64 -19.54 8.65
N TYR A 356 -14.00 -20.24 9.58
CA TYR A 356 -14.16 -19.96 11.00
C TYR A 356 -13.74 -18.52 11.34
N ILE A 357 -12.60 -18.04 10.82
CA ILE A 357 -12.13 -16.67 11.02
C ILE A 357 -13.08 -15.69 10.34
N LYS A 358 -13.49 -15.96 9.09
CA LYS A 358 -14.45 -15.15 8.33
C LYS A 358 -15.77 -14.93 9.09
N ASP A 359 -16.34 -15.99 9.63
CA ASP A 359 -17.68 -16.00 10.23
C ASP A 359 -17.68 -15.41 11.67
N THR A 360 -16.52 -15.19 12.29
CA THR A 360 -16.40 -14.79 13.72
C THR A 360 -15.55 -13.54 13.99
N ASN A 361 -14.54 -13.24 13.17
CA ASN A 361 -13.72 -12.03 13.26
C ASN A 361 -14.45 -10.84 12.61
N ILE A 362 -15.61 -10.49 13.18
CA ILE A 362 -16.49 -9.44 12.66
C ILE A 362 -15.73 -8.10 12.60
N LYS A 363 -15.82 -7.45 11.44
CA LYS A 363 -15.16 -6.17 11.11
C LYS A 363 -16.14 -5.02 11.29
N ASN A 364 -15.63 -3.81 11.56
CA ASN A 364 -16.46 -2.60 11.49
C ASN A 364 -16.91 -2.35 10.05
N SER A 365 -18.08 -1.75 9.88
CA SER A 365 -18.54 -1.25 8.57
C SER A 365 -18.16 0.24 8.41
N PRO A 366 -17.99 0.73 7.17
CA PRO A 366 -17.75 2.16 6.94
C PRO A 366 -19.00 2.99 7.28
N VAL A 367 -20.19 2.40 7.13
CA VAL A 367 -21.48 2.99 7.52
C VAL A 367 -21.51 3.31 9.01
N SER A 368 -21.12 2.36 9.86
CA SER A 368 -21.10 2.53 11.31
C SER A 368 -20.10 3.60 11.78
N LEU A 369 -18.98 3.76 11.07
CA LEU A 369 -18.03 4.84 11.35
C LEU A 369 -18.59 6.21 10.91
N ASN A 370 -19.17 6.31 9.71
CA ASN A 370 -19.83 7.54 9.25
C ASN A 370 -20.99 7.95 10.15
N GLU A 371 -21.82 7.01 10.62
CA GLU A 371 -22.88 7.28 11.60
C GLU A 371 -22.34 7.85 12.91
N LEU A 372 -21.17 7.42 13.38
CA LEU A 372 -20.55 8.00 14.57
C LEU A 372 -19.97 9.39 14.29
N ILE A 373 -19.32 9.59 13.14
CA ILE A 373 -18.79 10.90 12.73
C ILE A 373 -19.94 11.91 12.58
N ASN A 374 -20.99 11.58 11.83
CA ASN A 374 -22.15 12.44 11.61
C ASN A 374 -22.88 12.83 12.92
N ARG A 375 -22.80 12.00 13.97
CA ARG A 375 -23.32 12.33 15.32
C ARG A 375 -22.38 13.18 16.17
N THR A 376 -21.06 13.11 15.94
CA THR A 376 -20.04 13.72 16.82
C THR A 376 -19.33 14.93 16.20
N ALA A 377 -19.46 15.10 14.89
CA ALA A 377 -18.90 16.17 14.07
C ALA A 377 -19.77 16.35 12.80
N PRO A 378 -21.02 16.84 12.93
CA PRO A 378 -22.01 16.88 11.83
C PRO A 378 -21.60 17.77 10.65
N ASP A 379 -20.66 18.69 10.84
CA ASP A 379 -20.14 19.58 9.79
C ASP A 379 -19.13 18.89 8.86
N ILE A 380 -18.65 17.69 9.22
CA ILE A 380 -17.73 16.88 8.39
C ILE A 380 -18.54 16.03 7.42
N LYS A 381 -18.39 16.27 6.11
CA LYS A 381 -19.03 15.44 5.08
C LYS A 381 -18.34 14.08 5.00
N THR A 382 -19.10 12.98 5.08
CA THR A 382 -18.55 11.62 4.91
C THR A 382 -18.84 11.07 3.51
N TRP A 383 -17.86 10.40 2.88
CA TRP A 383 -18.03 9.70 1.61
C TRP A 383 -17.50 8.27 1.71
N THR A 384 -18.38 7.27 1.57
CA THR A 384 -17.99 5.87 1.40
C THR A 384 -18.00 5.52 -0.09
N PRO A 385 -16.84 5.24 -0.70
CA PRO A 385 -16.77 4.95 -2.12
C PRO A 385 -17.21 3.51 -2.45
N LYS A 386 -17.54 3.31 -3.72
CA LYS A 386 -17.67 2.00 -4.38
C LYS A 386 -16.56 1.90 -5.45
N PRO A 387 -16.12 0.70 -5.86
CA PRO A 387 -15.18 0.53 -6.98
C PRO A 387 -15.62 1.30 -8.22
N GLY A 388 -14.76 2.16 -8.74
CA GLY A 388 -15.02 3.04 -9.88
C GLY A 388 -15.77 4.33 -9.55
N ALA A 389 -16.16 4.56 -8.28
CA ALA A 389 -16.76 5.84 -7.87
C ALA A 389 -15.70 6.95 -7.87
N VAL A 390 -16.11 8.14 -8.32
CA VAL A 390 -15.28 9.35 -8.40
C VAL A 390 -15.88 10.45 -7.52
N LEU A 391 -15.05 11.05 -6.67
CA LEU A 391 -15.33 12.31 -5.98
C LEU A 391 -14.61 13.45 -6.73
N ASP A 392 -15.36 14.35 -7.35
CA ASP A 392 -14.86 15.67 -7.75
C ASP A 392 -14.76 16.52 -6.49
N LEU A 393 -13.54 16.62 -5.94
CA LEU A 393 -13.27 17.37 -4.73
C LEU A 393 -13.43 18.87 -5.01
N GLY A 394 -13.00 19.36 -6.16
CA GLY A 394 -13.15 20.77 -6.55
C GLY A 394 -14.62 21.21 -6.56
N LEU A 395 -15.53 20.39 -7.07
CA LEU A 395 -16.97 20.64 -7.02
C LEU A 395 -17.53 20.47 -5.60
N ALA A 396 -17.17 19.40 -4.89
CA ALA A 396 -17.66 19.12 -3.53
C ALA A 396 -17.28 20.21 -2.51
N LEU A 397 -16.14 20.88 -2.70
CA LEU A 397 -15.67 21.97 -1.85
C LEU A 397 -16.27 23.33 -2.21
N ARG A 398 -16.67 23.54 -3.48
CA ARG A 398 -17.34 24.76 -3.96
C ARG A 398 -18.83 24.77 -3.62
N ASP A 399 -19.49 23.64 -3.83
CA ASP A 399 -20.89 23.42 -3.46
C ASP A 399 -21.04 22.05 -2.76
N PRO A 400 -20.99 22.02 -1.41
CA PRO A 400 -21.17 20.78 -0.65
C PRO A 400 -22.52 20.09 -0.84
N SER A 401 -23.54 20.81 -1.33
CA SER A 401 -24.89 20.28 -1.59
C SER A 401 -25.02 19.63 -2.98
N ASN A 402 -24.08 19.89 -3.89
CA ASN A 402 -24.13 19.38 -5.25
C ASN A 402 -23.91 17.86 -5.29
N SER A 403 -24.94 17.13 -5.72
CA SER A 403 -24.89 15.67 -5.87
C SER A 403 -23.99 15.21 -7.02
N ALA A 404 -23.78 16.04 -8.05
CA ALA A 404 -22.90 15.72 -9.18
C ALA A 404 -21.41 15.68 -8.78
N ALA A 405 -21.05 16.16 -7.60
CA ALA A 405 -19.70 16.04 -7.07
C ALA A 405 -19.29 14.59 -6.75
N ILE A 406 -20.23 13.64 -6.69
CA ILE A 406 -19.94 12.21 -6.59
C ILE A 406 -20.57 11.50 -7.79
N THR A 407 -19.73 10.86 -8.60
CA THR A 407 -20.17 9.96 -9.67
C THR A 407 -20.02 8.53 -9.18
N ASP A 408 -21.14 7.83 -9.01
CA ASP A 408 -21.17 6.39 -8.76
C ASP A 408 -20.74 5.61 -10.03
N PRO A 409 -20.22 4.37 -9.89
CA PRO A 409 -19.92 3.52 -11.05
C PRO A 409 -21.17 3.19 -11.87
N PRO A 410 -21.03 2.85 -13.17
CA PRO A 410 -22.16 2.56 -14.06
C PRO A 410 -23.12 1.50 -13.52
N ALA A 411 -24.41 1.63 -13.85
CA ALA A 411 -25.41 0.63 -13.46
C ALA A 411 -25.04 -0.76 -14.02
N GLY A 412 -24.95 -1.76 -13.13
CA GLY A 412 -24.50 -3.11 -13.48
C GLY A 412 -23.00 -3.36 -13.29
N ALA A 413 -22.20 -2.36 -12.93
CA ALA A 413 -20.81 -2.57 -12.54
C ALA A 413 -20.69 -3.55 -11.36
N LYS A 414 -19.77 -4.51 -11.45
CA LYS A 414 -19.53 -5.49 -10.40
C LYS A 414 -18.80 -4.84 -9.24
N ILE A 415 -19.46 -4.75 -8.08
CA ILE A 415 -18.91 -4.10 -6.87
C ILE A 415 -18.11 -5.08 -6.02
N TYR A 416 -18.61 -6.31 -5.85
CA TYR A 416 -18.03 -7.32 -4.97
C TYR A 416 -17.50 -8.50 -5.77
N LYS A 417 -16.41 -9.10 -5.30
CA LYS A 417 -15.94 -10.40 -5.81
C LYS A 417 -16.81 -11.52 -5.26
N ASP A 418 -17.14 -12.44 -6.15
CA ASP A 418 -17.87 -13.69 -5.91
C ASP A 418 -16.97 -14.93 -6.11
N SER A 419 -15.76 -14.72 -6.63
CA SER A 419 -14.83 -15.73 -7.12
C SER A 419 -13.38 -15.25 -7.00
N TRP A 420 -12.48 -16.19 -6.72
CA TRP A 420 -11.05 -15.96 -6.55
C TRP A 420 -10.25 -17.13 -7.10
N GLU A 421 -9.08 -16.85 -7.68
CA GLU A 421 -8.17 -17.82 -8.30
C GLU A 421 -7.40 -18.65 -7.26
N PHE A 422 -8.10 -19.35 -6.36
CA PHE A 422 -7.47 -20.10 -5.26
C PHE A 422 -6.39 -21.07 -5.75
N SER A 423 -6.69 -21.88 -6.78
CA SER A 423 -5.74 -22.84 -7.37
C SER A 423 -4.44 -22.19 -7.84
N LEU A 424 -4.48 -20.98 -8.42
CA LEU A 424 -3.28 -20.28 -8.87
C LEU A 424 -2.27 -20.01 -7.74
N TYR A 425 -2.75 -19.81 -6.51
CA TYR A 425 -1.92 -19.48 -5.35
C TYR A 425 -1.74 -20.65 -4.36
N VAL A 426 -2.54 -21.71 -4.46
CA VAL A 426 -2.52 -22.87 -3.54
C VAL A 426 -2.00 -24.16 -4.21
N ASP A 427 -2.13 -24.33 -5.53
CA ASP A 427 -1.73 -25.58 -6.22
C ASP A 427 -0.22 -25.87 -6.12
N GLU A 428 0.64 -24.86 -6.20
CA GLU A 428 2.09 -25.06 -6.10
C GLU A 428 2.47 -25.61 -4.71
N LEU A 429 1.80 -25.12 -3.66
CA LEU A 429 1.91 -25.68 -2.32
C LEU A 429 1.37 -27.11 -2.33
N ASN A 430 0.13 -27.36 -2.77
CA ASN A 430 -0.47 -28.71 -2.81
C ASN A 430 0.40 -29.75 -3.57
N ARG A 431 1.20 -29.31 -4.54
CA ARG A 431 2.20 -30.14 -5.23
C ARG A 431 3.47 -30.35 -4.42
N ALA A 432 4.01 -29.32 -3.77
CA ALA A 432 5.17 -29.44 -2.88
C ALA A 432 4.88 -30.39 -1.70
N ILE A 433 3.68 -30.27 -1.14
CA ILE A 433 3.04 -31.15 -0.16
C ILE A 433 3.08 -32.62 -0.60
N SER A 434 2.71 -32.88 -1.86
CA SER A 434 2.70 -34.22 -2.44
C SER A 434 4.10 -34.78 -2.79
N SER A 435 5.18 -34.05 -2.48
CA SER A 435 6.56 -34.42 -2.79
C SER A 435 6.97 -35.73 -2.12
N ALA A 436 7.68 -36.58 -2.86
CA ALA A 436 8.18 -37.86 -2.37
C ALA A 436 9.10 -37.72 -1.15
N ILE A 437 9.68 -36.54 -0.90
CA ILE A 437 10.58 -36.30 0.23
C ILE A 437 9.88 -36.47 1.59
N PHE A 438 8.61 -36.05 1.70
CA PHE A 438 7.80 -36.17 2.92
C PHE A 438 7.30 -37.62 3.17
N LYS A 439 7.40 -38.49 2.16
CA LYS A 439 7.08 -39.93 2.27
C LYS A 439 8.23 -40.76 2.84
N HIS A 440 9.37 -40.14 3.17
CA HIS A 440 10.53 -40.81 3.74
C HIS A 440 10.65 -40.48 5.24
N PRO A 441 10.42 -41.44 6.17
CA PRO A 441 10.48 -41.17 7.61
C PRO A 441 11.79 -40.55 8.11
N GLY A 442 12.92 -40.88 7.46
CA GLY A 442 14.22 -40.27 7.76
C GLY A 442 14.33 -38.77 7.47
N TRP A 443 13.37 -38.17 6.74
CA TRP A 443 13.31 -36.73 6.50
C TRP A 443 13.04 -35.95 7.80
N ILE A 444 12.22 -36.49 8.71
CA ILE A 444 11.92 -35.87 10.00
C ILE A 444 13.22 -35.73 10.80
N GLN A 445 13.97 -36.82 10.96
CA GLN A 445 15.26 -36.78 11.64
C GLN A 445 16.25 -35.84 10.94
N PHE A 446 16.30 -35.86 9.59
CA PHE A 446 17.14 -34.93 8.82
C PHE A 446 16.77 -33.47 9.11
N TYR A 447 15.49 -33.10 9.12
CA TYR A 447 15.02 -31.75 9.34
C TYR A 447 15.44 -31.22 10.72
N TYR A 448 15.17 -31.95 11.80
CA TYR A 448 15.57 -31.53 13.14
C TYR A 448 17.10 -31.48 13.29
N THR A 449 17.84 -32.43 12.70
CA THR A 449 19.31 -32.40 12.66
C THR A 449 19.85 -31.18 11.91
N TRP A 450 19.23 -30.82 10.77
CA TRP A 450 19.61 -29.68 9.93
C TRP A 450 19.28 -28.35 10.59
N ALA A 451 18.12 -28.25 11.26
CA ALA A 451 17.74 -27.08 12.05
C ALA A 451 18.68 -26.86 13.26
N GLY A 452 19.34 -27.92 13.74
CA GLY A 452 20.46 -27.83 14.69
C GLY A 452 20.10 -27.35 16.10
N PHE A 453 18.81 -27.30 16.44
CA PHE A 453 18.30 -26.77 17.70
C PHE A 453 18.48 -27.78 18.85
N ALA A 454 19.71 -27.92 19.35
CA ALA A 454 20.10 -28.89 20.38
C ALA A 454 20.42 -28.23 21.75
N ASN A 455 20.70 -29.06 22.77
CA ASN A 455 21.06 -28.68 24.14
C ASN A 455 19.93 -28.08 25.00
N TYR A 456 18.66 -28.36 24.68
CA TYR A 456 17.52 -28.00 25.51
C TYR A 456 17.01 -29.22 26.28
N ASN A 457 16.75 -29.09 27.59
CA ASN A 457 16.17 -30.18 28.38
C ASN A 457 14.64 -30.30 28.16
N LEU A 458 14.27 -30.56 26.90
CA LEU A 458 12.92 -30.61 26.38
C LEU A 458 12.77 -31.88 25.52
N VAL A 459 11.68 -32.60 25.73
CA VAL A 459 11.23 -33.67 24.84
C VAL A 459 9.86 -33.29 24.30
N VAL A 460 9.69 -33.34 22.99
CA VAL A 460 8.39 -33.11 22.35
C VAL A 460 7.91 -34.41 21.73
N ARG A 461 6.67 -34.80 22.00
CA ARG A 461 5.96 -35.82 21.24
C ARG A 461 5.12 -35.15 20.16
N MET A 462 5.26 -35.62 18.94
CA MET A 462 4.50 -35.18 17.78
C MET A 462 3.57 -36.32 17.36
N VAL A 463 2.26 -36.06 17.30
CA VAL A 463 1.23 -37.04 16.93
C VAL A 463 0.43 -36.51 15.74
N GLU A 464 0.38 -37.27 14.65
CA GLU A 464 -0.46 -36.97 13.48
C GLU A 464 -1.94 -37.27 13.74
N THR A 465 -2.81 -36.29 13.49
CA THR A 465 -4.26 -36.37 13.77
C THR A 465 -5.13 -36.01 12.57
N ASP A 466 -6.42 -36.32 12.55
CA ASP A 466 -7.36 -35.87 11.51
C ASP A 466 -7.91 -34.45 11.78
N ASP A 467 -8.86 -34.00 10.94
CA ASP A 467 -9.53 -32.68 11.06
C ASP A 467 -10.29 -32.53 12.39
N ALA A 468 -10.54 -33.62 13.13
CA ALA A 468 -11.16 -33.63 14.46
C ALA A 468 -10.14 -33.69 15.62
N PHE A 469 -8.83 -33.65 15.32
CA PHE A 469 -7.72 -33.87 16.24
C PHE A 469 -7.61 -35.31 16.80
N GLU A 470 -8.22 -36.30 16.15
CA GLU A 470 -8.08 -37.71 16.53
C GLU A 470 -6.85 -38.36 15.85
N PRO A 471 -6.02 -39.16 16.56
CA PRO A 471 -4.81 -39.77 15.97
C PRO A 471 -5.07 -40.63 14.74
N VAL A 472 -4.31 -40.40 13.66
CA VAL A 472 -4.42 -41.20 12.43
C VAL A 472 -3.73 -42.55 12.61
N ALA A 473 -4.45 -43.64 12.37
CA ALA A 473 -3.98 -45.02 12.62
C ALA A 473 -2.73 -45.45 11.84
N ALA A 474 -2.32 -44.70 10.81
CA ALA A 474 -1.07 -44.90 10.06
C ALA A 474 -0.24 -43.61 9.96
N GLY A 475 -0.54 -42.63 10.81
CA GLY A 475 0.18 -41.36 10.87
C GLY A 475 1.46 -41.44 11.70
N TYR A 476 2.25 -40.38 11.67
CA TYR A 476 3.48 -40.27 12.44
C TYR A 476 3.20 -40.00 13.93
N ASP A 477 3.70 -40.87 14.81
CA ASP A 477 3.83 -40.67 16.27
C ASP A 477 5.29 -40.87 16.66
N TYR A 478 5.96 -39.82 17.13
CA TYR A 478 7.37 -39.86 17.47
C TYR A 478 7.74 -38.84 18.55
N LEU A 479 8.82 -39.12 19.26
CA LEU A 479 9.46 -38.20 20.19
C LEU A 479 10.68 -37.56 19.52
N VAL A 480 10.93 -36.29 19.85
CA VAL A 480 12.17 -35.57 19.56
C VAL A 480 12.76 -35.12 20.88
N ASP A 481 13.98 -35.54 21.17
CA ASP A 481 14.75 -35.10 22.33
C ASP A 481 15.65 -33.92 21.92
N PHE A 482 15.34 -32.72 22.39
CA PHE A 482 16.10 -31.52 22.05
C PHE A 482 17.41 -31.39 22.84
N LEU A 483 17.75 -32.36 23.69
CA LEU A 483 19.05 -32.40 24.36
C LEU A 483 20.16 -32.75 23.36
N ASP A 484 19.95 -33.79 22.55
CA ASP A 484 20.92 -34.37 21.61
C ASP A 484 20.39 -34.57 20.18
N LEU A 485 19.14 -34.15 19.91
CA LEU A 485 18.40 -34.37 18.65
C LEU A 485 18.17 -35.86 18.32
N SER A 486 18.08 -36.70 19.36
CA SER A 486 17.67 -38.10 19.22
C SER A 486 16.14 -38.26 19.11
N PHE A 487 15.73 -39.43 18.63
CA PHE A 487 14.33 -39.82 18.42
C PHE A 487 14.04 -41.07 19.26
N PRO A 488 13.85 -40.94 20.58
CA PRO A 488 13.69 -42.09 21.46
C PRO A 488 12.32 -42.75 21.23
N SER A 489 12.25 -44.08 21.39
CA SER A 489 10.99 -44.83 21.26
C SER A 489 10.03 -44.66 22.45
N SER A 490 10.50 -44.05 23.54
CA SER A 490 9.75 -43.82 24.77
C SER A 490 10.28 -42.56 25.45
N ARG A 491 9.43 -41.91 26.27
CA ARG A 491 9.82 -40.72 27.03
C ARG A 491 11.03 -41.06 27.95
N PRO A 492 12.13 -40.29 27.92
CA PRO A 492 13.29 -40.56 28.77
C PRO A 492 13.01 -40.44 30.28
N ASP A 493 13.64 -41.28 31.11
CA ASP A 493 13.39 -41.33 32.56
C ASP A 493 14.00 -40.15 33.36
N ARG A 494 14.81 -39.29 32.73
CA ARG A 494 15.41 -38.10 33.37
C ARG A 494 14.35 -37.03 33.65
N GLU A 495 14.64 -36.10 34.56
CA GLU A 495 13.83 -34.88 34.67
C GLU A 495 14.00 -34.00 33.43
N HIS A 496 12.90 -33.63 32.77
CA HIS A 496 12.88 -32.80 31.56
C HIS A 496 11.52 -32.11 31.37
N SER A 497 11.51 -30.99 30.65
CA SER A 497 10.27 -30.39 30.15
C SER A 497 9.67 -31.29 29.07
N TYR A 498 8.37 -31.55 29.12
CA TYR A 498 7.67 -32.38 28.12
C TYR A 498 6.51 -31.63 27.51
N LEU A 499 6.33 -31.78 26.21
CA LEU A 499 5.23 -31.20 25.46
C LEU A 499 4.68 -32.27 24.50
N GLU A 500 3.38 -32.48 24.51
CA GLU A 500 2.69 -33.30 23.52
C GLU A 500 1.97 -32.39 22.54
N VAL A 501 2.13 -32.66 21.25
CA VAL A 501 1.69 -31.80 20.16
C VAL A 501 0.95 -32.67 19.14
N THR A 502 -0.35 -32.43 19.01
CA THR A 502 -1.16 -32.99 17.94
C THR A 502 -1.07 -32.08 16.71
N ALA A 503 -0.77 -32.66 15.55
CA ALA A 503 -0.62 -31.96 14.28
C ALA A 503 -1.49 -32.64 13.22
N HIS A 504 -2.30 -31.85 12.52
CA HIS A 504 -3.25 -32.36 11.53
C HIS A 504 -2.56 -33.17 10.41
N SER A 505 -3.22 -34.16 9.80
CA SER A 505 -2.65 -35.10 8.82
C SER A 505 -2.52 -34.48 7.43
N ARG A 506 -3.36 -33.49 7.11
CA ARG A 506 -2.96 -32.50 6.11
C ARG A 506 -1.69 -31.82 6.60
N ALA A 507 -1.58 -31.26 7.80
CA ALA A 507 -0.30 -30.67 8.26
C ALA A 507 0.92 -31.62 8.23
N VAL A 508 0.80 -32.94 8.42
CA VAL A 508 1.97 -33.84 8.44
C VAL A 508 2.48 -34.26 7.06
N ASN A 509 1.62 -34.31 6.04
CA ASN A 509 2.06 -34.41 4.64
C ASN A 509 2.19 -33.03 3.96
N ALA A 510 1.51 -31.99 4.46
CA ALA A 510 1.25 -30.73 3.76
C ALA A 510 1.73 -29.46 4.47
N GLU A 511 1.83 -29.45 5.79
CA GLU A 511 2.22 -28.29 6.57
C GLU A 511 3.32 -28.61 7.58
N TRP A 512 4.39 -29.25 7.11
CA TRP A 512 5.73 -28.99 7.64
C TRP A 512 6.17 -27.52 7.47
N THR A 513 5.26 -26.57 7.24
CA THR A 513 5.50 -25.11 7.09
C THR A 513 4.58 -24.23 7.92
N LEU A 514 3.35 -24.64 8.27
CA LEU A 514 2.38 -23.79 8.97
C LEU A 514 1.53 -24.54 9.99
N THR A 515 1.05 -23.79 10.98
CA THR A 515 0.05 -24.19 11.98
C THR A 515 0.49 -25.25 13.02
N LEU A 516 1.15 -24.78 14.08
CA LEU A 516 0.93 -25.36 15.42
C LEU A 516 0.00 -24.46 16.22
N ALA A 517 -1.21 -24.96 16.42
CA ALA A 517 -2.09 -24.48 17.48
C ALA A 517 -1.53 -25.03 18.81
N PHE A 518 -1.42 -24.19 19.86
CA PHE A 518 -1.02 -24.64 21.20
C PHE A 518 -2.10 -24.44 22.28
N SER A 519 -2.54 -25.54 22.89
CA SER A 519 -3.24 -25.58 24.18
C SER A 519 -2.25 -26.01 25.26
N ALA A 520 -1.56 -25.04 25.86
CA ALA A 520 -0.65 -25.29 26.97
C ALA A 520 -1.42 -25.37 28.30
N SER A 521 -1.97 -26.54 28.64
CA SER A 521 -2.34 -26.87 30.02
C SER A 521 -1.06 -27.13 30.82
N SER A 522 -0.74 -26.21 31.73
CA SER A 522 0.43 -26.21 32.64
C SER A 522 1.82 -26.12 31.99
N VAL A 523 2.34 -24.87 31.85
CA VAL A 523 3.79 -24.62 31.78
C VAL A 523 4.13 -23.43 32.66
N GLY A 524 4.99 -23.65 33.65
CA GLY A 524 5.54 -22.59 34.50
C GLY A 524 6.62 -21.77 33.78
N ASN A 525 6.68 -20.47 34.10
CA ASN A 525 7.76 -19.51 33.77
C ASN A 525 8.82 -19.93 32.74
N ASN A 526 8.50 -19.88 31.44
CA ASN A 526 9.50 -19.78 30.37
C ASN A 526 8.99 -18.99 29.15
N ARG A 527 8.75 -17.69 29.37
CA ARG A 527 8.23 -16.76 28.32
C ARG A 527 9.13 -16.65 27.08
N VAL A 528 10.43 -16.92 27.22
CA VAL A 528 11.41 -16.83 26.12
C VAL A 528 11.18 -17.92 25.05
N PHE A 529 10.68 -19.10 25.44
CA PHE A 529 10.54 -20.23 24.52
C PHE A 529 9.38 -20.07 23.54
N ILE A 530 8.23 -19.57 24.01
CA ILE A 530 7.03 -19.33 23.18
C ILE A 530 7.35 -18.37 22.03
N SER A 531 8.08 -17.28 22.32
CA SER A 531 8.51 -16.31 21.30
C SER A 531 9.50 -16.87 20.28
N PHE A 532 10.27 -17.91 20.63
CA PHE A 532 11.28 -18.48 19.72
C PHE A 532 10.75 -19.63 18.86
N VAL A 533 9.76 -20.41 19.36
CA VAL A 533 8.98 -21.32 18.50
C VAL A 533 8.24 -20.51 17.44
N GLN A 534 7.66 -19.35 17.79
CA GLN A 534 7.09 -18.39 16.83
C GLN A 534 8.13 -17.89 15.80
N ALA A 535 9.34 -17.52 16.24
CA ALA A 535 10.40 -17.03 15.34
C ALA A 535 10.91 -18.12 14.37
N SER A 536 11.03 -19.36 14.84
CA SER A 536 11.44 -20.51 14.01
C SER A 536 10.36 -20.88 12.98
N PHE A 537 9.08 -20.75 13.34
CA PHE A 537 7.95 -20.87 12.42
C PHE A 537 7.92 -19.76 11.36
N LEU A 538 8.17 -18.51 11.75
CA LEU A 538 8.25 -17.38 10.81
C LEU A 538 9.37 -17.55 9.77
N PHE A 539 10.47 -18.23 10.13
CA PHE A 539 11.55 -18.55 9.20
C PHE A 539 11.10 -19.53 8.11
N LEU A 540 10.23 -20.49 8.43
CA LEU A 540 9.63 -21.40 7.44
C LEU A 540 8.65 -20.71 6.50
N CYS A 541 7.86 -19.75 6.99
CA CYS A 541 7.04 -18.89 6.13
C CYS A 541 7.87 -18.12 5.08
N PHE A 542 9.15 -17.84 5.37
CA PHE A 542 10.06 -17.16 4.43
C PHE A 542 10.78 -18.07 3.43
N CYS A 543 11.02 -19.33 3.79
CA CYS A 543 11.79 -20.25 2.96
C CYS A 543 11.01 -20.85 1.76
N ILE A 544 9.70 -20.58 1.62
CA ILE A 544 8.97 -20.85 0.36
C ILE A 544 9.13 -19.68 -0.63
N SER A 545 10.37 -19.23 -0.80
CA SER A 545 10.84 -18.64 -2.05
C SER A 545 11.70 -19.69 -2.76
N VAL A 546 11.22 -20.12 -3.93
CA VAL A 546 11.55 -21.40 -4.58
C VAL A 546 13.06 -21.68 -4.87
N PRO A 547 13.98 -20.71 -5.05
CA PRO A 547 15.37 -21.00 -5.44
C PRO A 547 16.21 -21.82 -4.46
N GLU A 548 16.11 -21.56 -3.15
CA GLU A 548 17.03 -22.19 -2.18
C GLU A 548 16.59 -23.58 -1.74
N LEU A 549 15.28 -23.81 -1.62
CA LEU A 549 14.75 -25.17 -1.49
C LEU A 549 15.12 -26.02 -2.72
N GLN A 550 15.08 -25.46 -3.94
CA GLN A 550 15.56 -26.16 -5.14
C GLN A 550 17.08 -26.41 -5.14
N ARG A 551 17.90 -25.50 -4.58
CA ARG A 551 19.35 -25.74 -4.41
C ARG A 551 19.62 -26.84 -3.39
N LEU A 552 18.91 -26.86 -2.27
CA LEU A 552 19.01 -27.91 -1.24
C LEU A 552 18.50 -29.26 -1.77
N LEU A 553 17.40 -29.27 -2.53
CA LEU A 553 16.90 -30.47 -3.23
C LEU A 553 17.93 -31.00 -4.24
N LYS A 554 18.57 -30.14 -5.04
CA LYS A 554 19.66 -30.54 -5.94
C LYS A 554 20.88 -31.05 -5.17
N ALA A 555 21.25 -30.42 -4.05
CA ALA A 555 22.34 -30.87 -3.20
C ALA A 555 22.05 -32.23 -2.56
N TRP A 556 20.82 -32.46 -2.07
CA TRP A 556 20.38 -33.73 -1.49
C TRP A 556 20.28 -34.84 -2.55
N GLN A 557 19.75 -34.54 -3.73
CA GLN A 557 19.76 -35.45 -4.89
C GLN A 557 21.19 -35.80 -5.33
N MET A 558 22.10 -34.82 -5.39
CA MET A 558 23.52 -35.06 -5.64
C MET A 558 24.15 -35.93 -4.54
N TYR A 559 23.85 -35.66 -3.27
CA TYR A 559 24.36 -36.44 -2.13
C TYR A 559 23.90 -37.91 -2.20
N HIS A 560 22.61 -38.16 -2.48
CA HIS A 560 22.08 -39.51 -2.70
C HIS A 560 22.63 -40.17 -3.97
N PHE A 561 22.81 -39.44 -5.07
CA PHE A 561 23.44 -39.96 -6.29
C PHE A 561 24.91 -40.37 -6.04
N VAL A 562 25.67 -39.54 -5.32
CA VAL A 562 27.05 -39.84 -4.90
C VAL A 562 27.09 -41.03 -3.95
N LEU A 563 26.17 -41.13 -2.97
CA LEU A 563 26.09 -42.28 -2.07
C LEU A 563 25.72 -43.58 -2.79
N ASN A 564 24.80 -43.54 -3.77
CA ASN A 564 24.45 -44.71 -4.58
C ASN A 564 25.62 -45.13 -5.50
N LYS A 565 26.29 -44.18 -6.17
CA LYS A 565 27.54 -44.43 -6.93
C LYS A 565 28.64 -45.01 -6.04
N LYS A 566 28.72 -44.59 -4.76
CA LYS A 566 29.69 -45.12 -3.79
C LYS A 566 29.33 -46.54 -3.36
N LYS A 567 28.05 -46.83 -3.11
CA LYS A 567 27.53 -48.19 -2.84
C LYS A 567 27.68 -49.13 -4.04
N GLU A 568 27.51 -48.67 -5.28
CA GLU A 568 27.81 -49.45 -6.49
C GLU A 568 29.30 -49.80 -6.57
N ARG A 569 30.19 -48.79 -6.43
CA ARG A 569 31.65 -49.01 -6.43
C ARG A 569 32.12 -49.90 -5.28
N GLU A 570 31.47 -49.87 -4.12
CA GLU A 570 31.75 -50.78 -3.01
C GLU A 570 31.21 -52.19 -3.25
N ARG A 571 30.04 -52.34 -3.92
CA ARG A 571 29.55 -53.65 -4.38
C ARG A 571 30.48 -54.28 -5.44
N GLU A 572 30.95 -53.51 -6.43
CA GLU A 572 31.95 -53.98 -7.41
C GLU A 572 33.28 -54.36 -6.76
N LYS A 573 33.76 -53.57 -5.80
CA LYS A 573 34.98 -53.89 -5.03
C LYS A 573 34.82 -55.15 -4.19
N THR A 574 33.65 -55.35 -3.58
CA THR A 574 33.36 -56.55 -2.77
C THR A 574 33.26 -57.80 -3.66
N PHE A 575 32.61 -57.69 -4.83
CA PHE A 575 32.55 -58.77 -5.82
C PHE A 575 33.94 -59.16 -6.35
N ASN A 576 34.81 -58.18 -6.61
CA ASN A 576 36.18 -58.44 -7.05
C ASN A 576 37.09 -58.97 -5.93
N ALA A 577 36.93 -58.51 -4.68
CA ALA A 577 37.70 -58.98 -3.54
C ALA A 577 37.44 -60.48 -3.24
N ILE A 578 36.19 -60.92 -3.35
CA ILE A 578 35.79 -62.33 -3.17
C ILE A 578 36.41 -63.24 -4.25
N ARG A 579 36.75 -62.70 -5.43
CA ARG A 579 37.32 -63.47 -6.55
C ARG A 579 38.85 -63.66 -6.49
N VAL A 580 39.56 -62.93 -5.62
CA VAL A 580 41.05 -62.85 -5.63
C VAL A 580 41.70 -63.20 -4.29
N GLY A 581 40.96 -63.27 -3.18
CA GLY A 581 41.45 -63.38 -1.79
C GLY A 581 42.06 -64.71 -1.33
N GLY A 582 42.85 -65.42 -2.14
CA GLY A 582 43.50 -66.68 -1.75
C GLY A 582 44.94 -66.53 -1.22
N LYS A 583 45.14 -66.76 0.10
CA LYS A 583 46.43 -66.99 0.81
C LYS A 583 47.50 -65.86 0.83
N LYS A 584 47.78 -65.26 2.02
CA LYS A 584 49.06 -65.29 2.80
C LYS A 584 49.22 -64.13 3.83
N ARG A 585 50.17 -64.32 4.76
CA ARG A 585 50.52 -63.49 5.95
C ARG A 585 51.72 -62.53 5.71
N LEU A 586 52.01 -61.71 6.75
CA LEU A 586 53.26 -60.94 7.10
C LEU A 586 53.25 -59.46 6.63
N GLY A 587 53.79 -58.47 7.36
CA GLY A 587 54.51 -58.45 8.66
C GLY A 587 54.67 -57.02 9.26
N LEU A 588 55.32 -56.89 10.43
CA LEU A 588 55.36 -55.67 11.29
C LEU A 588 56.37 -54.56 10.87
N ARG A 589 56.17 -53.30 11.32
CA ARG A 589 57.01 -52.59 12.36
C ARG A 589 56.70 -51.09 12.57
N CYS A 590 57.19 -50.54 13.69
CA CYS A 590 57.20 -49.11 14.08
C CYS A 590 58.69 -48.57 14.02
N ILE A 591 59.15 -47.41 14.54
CA ILE A 591 58.76 -46.52 15.67
C ILE A 591 59.07 -45.00 15.35
N PRO A 592 59.33 -43.98 16.23
CA PRO A 592 58.78 -42.61 16.00
C PRO A 592 59.75 -41.39 16.13
N CYS A 593 59.15 -40.18 16.12
CA CYS A 593 59.54 -38.93 16.84
C CYS A 593 60.61 -37.96 16.26
N MET A 594 60.31 -36.64 16.23
CA MET A 594 61.12 -35.53 16.81
C MET A 594 60.50 -34.11 16.64
N LYS A 595 60.85 -33.19 17.56
CA LYS A 595 60.76 -31.70 17.50
C LYS A 595 62.12 -31.13 17.97
N PRO A 596 62.57 -29.92 17.57
CA PRO A 596 62.52 -28.79 18.55
C PRO A 596 62.44 -27.32 18.01
N ASN A 597 61.92 -26.44 18.87
CA ASN A 597 62.11 -24.98 19.09
C ASN A 597 63.10 -24.12 18.24
N ARG A 598 62.83 -22.79 18.07
CA ARG A 598 63.18 -21.67 19.02
C ARG A 598 63.26 -20.25 18.37
N LYS A 599 62.65 -19.19 18.98
CA LYS A 599 63.25 -17.88 19.42
C LYS A 599 62.34 -16.62 19.38
N ASP A 600 62.50 -15.79 20.41
CA ASP A 600 61.85 -14.48 20.68
C ASP A 600 62.44 -13.25 19.94
N LYS A 601 61.68 -12.14 19.96
CA LYS A 601 62.22 -10.77 20.09
C LYS A 601 61.37 -9.87 21.00
N GLN A 602 62.01 -9.36 22.06
CA GLN A 602 61.61 -8.25 22.95
C GLN A 602 61.91 -6.87 22.27
N ARG A 603 61.52 -5.65 22.72
CA ARG A 603 61.01 -5.09 24.01
C ARG A 603 60.54 -3.61 23.86
N ARG A 604 59.69 -3.11 24.79
CA ARG A 604 59.57 -1.72 25.36
C ARG A 604 59.07 -0.58 24.42
N ARG A 605 58.27 0.42 24.88
CA ARG A 605 58.41 1.30 26.09
C ARG A 605 57.07 1.98 26.52
N SER A 606 56.81 2.07 27.84
CA SER A 606 56.22 3.17 28.68
C SER A 606 55.02 4.04 28.22
N GLY A 607 54.05 4.45 29.08
CA GLY A 607 53.72 4.13 30.50
C GLY A 607 52.95 5.24 31.27
N ARG A 608 52.26 4.88 32.38
CA ARG A 608 51.52 5.72 33.39
C ARG A 608 50.17 6.35 32.93
N GLY A 609 49.10 6.44 33.74
CA GLY A 609 48.82 5.89 35.09
C GLY A 609 47.55 6.49 35.79
N ARG A 610 47.15 5.92 36.96
CA ARG A 610 46.05 6.31 37.92
C ARG A 610 44.60 6.08 37.43
N ILE A 611 43.61 5.50 38.16
CA ILE A 611 43.18 5.33 39.58
C ILE A 611 41.98 6.23 39.96
N SER A 612 40.79 5.60 40.14
CA SER A 612 39.68 5.84 41.12
C SER A 612 38.47 5.00 40.66
N GLN A 613 37.93 3.99 41.35
CA GLN A 613 37.19 3.95 42.64
C GLN A 613 36.01 4.93 42.76
N THR A 614 34.78 4.39 42.75
CA THR A 614 33.62 4.52 43.69
C THR A 614 32.41 3.97 42.94
N GLU A 615 31.86 2.80 43.27
CA GLU A 615 30.82 2.47 44.29
C GLU A 615 29.62 1.86 43.54
#